data_AF-A0A7Y5QB71-F1
#
_entry.id   AF-A0A7Y5QB71-F1
#
_cell.length_a   1.000
_cell.length_b   1.000
_cell.length_c   1.000
_cell.angle_alpha   90.00
_cell.angle_beta   90.00
_cell.angle_gamma   90.00
#
_symmetry.space_group_name_H-M   'P 1'
#
loop_
_entity.id
_entity.type
_entity.pdbx_description
1 polymer ?
#
loop_
_entity_poly.entity_id
_entity_poly.type
_entity_poly.pdbx_seq_one_letter_code
_entity_poly.pdbx_strand_id
1 'polypeptide(L)'
;MRWLSVIMATVTIACGSALLVWHHRATHSIEAGAEATRRAVVALNSQVRFRAAVSRPGLDAPEEAEVQTQVNQRGWPVTIEPAWFGTAPPVNRLTPAGCPWIEIATGGELHRTNPNVRVALDRDTASFWYNPALGIVRARVGPTATDEQAVALYNRVNATAVAAIVEAPADVDDAP
;
A
#
# COMPACT_ATOMS: atom_id res chain seq x y z
N MET A 1 40.77 27.66 30.54
CA MET A 1 40.48 27.22 29.15
C MET A 1 40.15 25.73 28.99
N ARG A 2 40.79 24.79 29.71
CA ARG A 2 40.55 23.33 29.56
C ARG A 2 39.09 22.86 29.80
N TRP A 3 38.36 23.51 30.72
CA TRP A 3 36.97 23.16 31.04
C TRP A 3 35.97 23.41 29.89
N LEU A 4 36.16 24.49 29.13
CA LEU A 4 35.32 24.82 27.96
C LEU A 4 35.48 23.78 26.84
N SER A 5 36.69 23.28 26.61
CA SER A 5 36.95 22.23 25.61
C SER A 5 36.29 20.90 25.97
N VAL A 6 36.25 20.55 27.27
CA VAL A 6 35.56 19.35 27.74
C VAL A 6 34.05 19.48 27.55
N ILE A 7 33.46 20.63 27.88
CA ILE A 7 32.02 20.88 27.69
C ILE A 7 31.65 20.78 26.20
N MET A 8 32.42 21.41 25.32
CA MET A 8 32.23 21.34 23.86
C MET A 8 32.32 19.91 23.33
N ALA A 9 33.31 19.12 23.79
CA ALA A 9 33.47 17.74 23.37
C ALA A 9 32.27 16.88 23.78
N THR A 10 31.81 17.01 25.03
CA THR A 10 30.65 16.26 25.54
C THR A 10 29.36 16.61 24.80
N VAL A 11 29.11 17.90 24.54
CA VAL A 11 27.94 18.34 23.75
C VAL A 11 27.99 17.77 22.34
N THR A 12 29.16 17.81 21.69
CA THR A 12 29.33 17.26 20.34
C THR A 12 29.03 15.75 20.30
N ILE A 13 29.53 14.99 21.28
CA ILE A 13 29.28 13.55 21.37
C ILE A 13 27.79 13.28 21.61
N ALA A 14 27.14 14.03 22.52
CA ALA A 14 25.73 13.87 22.83
C ALA A 14 24.83 14.16 21.60
N CYS A 15 25.09 15.26 20.90
CA CYS A 15 24.37 15.61 19.66
C CYS A 15 24.60 14.58 18.56
N GLY A 16 25.84 14.14 18.34
CA GLY A 16 26.16 13.10 17.35
C GLY A 16 25.45 11.78 17.64
N SER A 17 25.44 11.36 18.91
CA SER A 17 24.77 10.13 19.35
C SER A 17 23.25 10.22 19.16
N ALA A 18 22.65 11.35 19.51
CA ALA A 18 21.22 11.59 19.33
C ALA A 18 20.81 11.57 17.84
N LEU A 19 21.61 12.19 16.96
CA LEU A 19 21.37 12.19 15.51
C LEU A 19 21.46 10.79 14.91
N LEU A 20 22.47 10.00 15.30
CA LEU A 20 22.62 8.62 14.86
C LEU A 20 21.44 7.74 15.29
N VAL A 21 21.02 7.84 16.56
CA VAL A 21 19.87 7.08 17.08
C VAL A 21 18.58 7.49 16.37
N TRP A 22 18.38 8.79 16.11
CA TRP A 22 17.21 9.29 15.39
C TRP A 22 17.18 8.76 13.94
N HIS A 23 18.30 8.85 13.22
CA HIS A 23 18.40 8.36 11.85
C HIS A 23 18.15 6.85 11.77
N HIS A 24 18.74 6.09 12.69
CA HIS A 24 18.57 4.64 12.74
C HIS A 24 17.12 4.23 13.06
N ARG A 25 16.45 4.94 13.99
CA ARG A 25 15.03 4.71 14.28
C ARG A 25 14.13 5.04 13.10
N ALA A 26 14.43 6.10 12.36
CA ALA A 26 13.68 6.50 11.17
C ALA A 26 13.81 5.46 10.04
N THR A 27 14.99 4.90 9.81
CA THR A 27 15.17 3.84 8.80
C THR A 27 14.45 2.56 9.20
N HIS A 28 14.56 2.15 10.47
CA HIS A 28 13.89 0.95 10.96
C HIS A 28 12.36 1.06 10.97
N SER A 29 11.81 2.24 11.23
CA SER A 29 10.34 2.42 11.19
C SER A 29 9.79 2.29 9.77
N ILE A 30 10.49 2.82 8.76
CA ILE A 30 10.11 2.68 7.34
C ILE A 30 10.20 1.21 6.92
N GLU A 31 11.27 0.51 7.29
CA GLU A 31 11.46 -0.90 6.94
C GLU A 31 10.40 -1.80 7.59
N ALA A 32 10.16 -1.62 8.90
CA ALA A 32 9.11 -2.34 9.60
C ALA A 32 7.71 -2.01 9.04
N GLY A 33 7.49 -0.75 8.65
CA GLY A 33 6.26 -0.31 7.98
C GLY A 33 6.08 -0.95 6.61
N ALA A 34 7.15 -1.04 5.82
CA ALA A 34 7.13 -1.67 4.50
C ALA A 34 6.83 -3.16 4.59
N GLU A 35 7.46 -3.87 5.53
CA GLU A 35 7.22 -5.29 5.74
C GLU A 35 5.80 -5.57 6.26
N ALA A 36 5.31 -4.77 7.21
CA ALA A 36 3.93 -4.87 7.68
C ALA A 36 2.91 -4.62 6.55
N THR A 37 3.15 -3.61 5.71
CA THR A 37 2.27 -3.28 4.58
C THR A 37 2.32 -4.35 3.50
N ARG A 38 3.50 -4.92 3.20
CA ARG A 38 3.65 -6.06 2.29
C ARG A 38 2.83 -7.26 2.77
N ARG A 39 2.90 -7.60 4.07
CA ARG A 39 2.05 -8.65 4.66
C ARG A 39 0.56 -8.34 4.53
N ALA A 40 0.16 -7.08 4.69
CA ALA A 40 -1.22 -6.66 4.49
C ALA A 40 -1.69 -6.87 3.03
N VAL A 41 -0.86 -6.52 2.04
CA VAL A 41 -1.15 -6.76 0.61
C VAL A 41 -1.27 -8.27 0.33
N VAL A 42 -0.39 -9.09 0.90
CA VAL A 42 -0.48 -10.56 0.76
C VAL A 42 -1.78 -11.09 1.37
N ALA A 43 -2.15 -10.64 2.58
CA ALA A 43 -3.39 -11.05 3.24
C ALA A 43 -4.63 -10.67 2.42
N LEU A 44 -4.67 -9.45 1.89
CA LEU A 44 -5.75 -8.99 1.00
C LEU A 44 -5.86 -9.85 -0.26
N ASN A 45 -4.74 -10.09 -0.97
CA ASN A 45 -4.74 -10.92 -2.17
C ASN A 45 -5.18 -12.37 -1.88
N SER A 46 -4.73 -12.96 -0.77
CA SER A 46 -5.14 -14.31 -0.36
C SER A 46 -6.64 -14.38 -0.10
N GLN A 47 -7.21 -13.38 0.58
CA GLN A 47 -8.64 -13.34 0.87
C GLN A 47 -9.48 -13.14 -0.39
N VAL A 48 -9.06 -12.24 -1.30
CA VAL A 48 -9.72 -12.04 -2.59
C VAL A 48 -9.77 -13.34 -3.38
N ARG A 49 -8.66 -14.08 -3.44
CA ARG A 49 -8.59 -15.39 -4.13
C ARG A 49 -9.46 -16.44 -3.47
N PHE A 50 -9.47 -16.49 -2.14
CA PHE A 50 -10.36 -17.39 -1.40
C PHE A 50 -11.83 -17.11 -1.72
N ARG A 51 -12.25 -15.84 -1.67
CA ARG A 51 -13.63 -15.41 -2.00
C ARG A 51 -13.98 -15.72 -3.46
N ALA A 52 -13.08 -15.44 -4.38
CA ALA A 52 -13.23 -15.79 -5.80
C ALA A 52 -13.46 -17.30 -6.00
N ALA A 53 -12.77 -18.14 -5.23
CA ALA A 53 -12.87 -19.59 -5.34
C ALA A 53 -14.18 -20.14 -4.76
N VAL A 54 -14.60 -19.69 -3.57
CA VAL A 54 -15.82 -20.19 -2.91
C VAL A 54 -17.11 -19.65 -3.55
N SER A 55 -17.06 -18.48 -4.19
CA SER A 55 -18.23 -17.89 -4.87
C SER A 55 -18.43 -18.40 -6.30
N ARG A 56 -17.65 -19.38 -6.76
CA ARG A 56 -17.84 -19.99 -8.07
C ARG A 56 -19.05 -20.94 -8.01
N PRO A 57 -20.06 -20.79 -8.87
CA PRO A 57 -21.20 -21.69 -8.88
C PRO A 57 -20.77 -23.10 -9.32
N GLY A 58 -21.01 -24.09 -8.46
CA GLY A 58 -20.89 -25.51 -8.81
C GLY A 58 -19.95 -26.33 -7.93
N LEU A 59 -20.32 -26.54 -6.67
CA LEU A 59 -20.24 -27.83 -5.96
C LEU A 59 -20.90 -27.65 -4.58
N ASP A 60 -22.09 -28.23 -4.37
CA ASP A 60 -22.67 -28.59 -3.07
C ASP A 60 -22.42 -27.63 -1.88
N ALA A 61 -22.75 -26.34 -2.03
CA ALA A 61 -22.71 -25.41 -0.90
C ALA A 61 -23.92 -25.65 0.02
N PRO A 62 -23.70 -25.89 1.34
CA PRO A 62 -24.79 -26.08 2.29
C PRO A 62 -25.63 -24.81 2.44
N GLU A 63 -26.95 -25.01 2.48
CA GLU A 63 -28.04 -24.01 2.48
C GLU A 63 -27.95 -22.95 3.61
N GLU A 64 -27.10 -23.18 4.62
CA GLU A 64 -26.99 -22.33 5.82
C GLU A 64 -25.82 -21.34 5.80
N ALA A 65 -24.97 -21.38 4.77
CA ALA A 65 -23.96 -20.36 4.57
C ALA A 65 -24.30 -19.56 3.32
N GLU A 66 -24.31 -18.24 3.42
CA GLU A 66 -23.44 -17.39 2.60
C GLU A 66 -24.00 -15.99 2.45
N VAL A 67 -23.25 -15.01 2.98
CA VAL A 67 -23.14 -13.74 2.27
C VAL A 67 -22.40 -14.06 0.97
N GLN A 68 -23.17 -14.41 -0.07
CA GLN A 68 -22.64 -14.75 -1.37
C GLN A 68 -21.92 -13.52 -1.90
N THR A 69 -20.60 -13.62 -2.06
CA THR A 69 -19.79 -12.49 -2.54
C THR A 69 -20.09 -12.29 -4.01
N GLN A 70 -20.55 -11.09 -4.37
CA GLN A 70 -20.78 -10.76 -5.77
C GLN A 70 -19.44 -10.79 -6.51
N VAL A 71 -19.35 -11.66 -7.51
CA VAL A 71 -18.20 -11.75 -8.42
C VAL A 71 -18.55 -11.20 -9.79
N ASN A 72 -17.57 -10.65 -10.50
CA ASN A 72 -17.72 -10.24 -11.88
C ASN A 72 -17.68 -11.44 -12.84
N GLN A 73 -17.83 -11.19 -14.14
CA GLN A 73 -17.78 -12.22 -15.18
C GLN A 73 -16.44 -13.00 -15.22
N ARG A 74 -15.37 -12.46 -14.63
CA ARG A 74 -14.05 -13.11 -14.53
C ARG A 74 -13.90 -13.92 -13.23
N GLY A 75 -14.91 -13.95 -12.38
CA GLY A 75 -14.92 -14.66 -11.11
C GLY A 75 -14.21 -13.93 -9.97
N TRP A 76 -13.87 -12.65 -10.15
CA TRP A 76 -13.26 -11.83 -9.09
C TRP A 76 -14.33 -11.07 -8.30
N PRO A 77 -14.18 -10.93 -6.96
CA PRO A 77 -15.05 -10.09 -6.17
C PRO A 77 -15.13 -8.67 -6.72
N VAL A 78 -16.33 -8.08 -6.76
CA VAL A 78 -16.53 -6.70 -7.24
C VAL A 78 -16.03 -5.66 -6.23
N THR A 79 -15.96 -6.03 -4.95
CA THR A 79 -15.54 -5.19 -3.82
C THR A 79 -14.69 -6.01 -2.85
N ILE A 80 -14.09 -5.37 -1.84
CA ILE A 80 -13.43 -6.03 -0.71
C ILE A 80 -14.05 -5.52 0.58
N GLU A 81 -14.65 -6.42 1.34
CA GLU A 81 -15.32 -6.07 2.60
C GLU A 81 -14.37 -6.22 3.79
N PRO A 82 -14.31 -5.22 4.70
CA PRO A 82 -13.49 -5.31 5.92
C PRO A 82 -13.84 -6.53 6.77
N ALA A 83 -15.13 -6.91 6.80
CA ALA A 83 -15.64 -8.04 7.56
C ALA A 83 -15.03 -9.40 7.16
N TRP A 84 -14.41 -9.51 5.98
CA TRP A 84 -13.70 -10.74 5.58
C TRP A 84 -12.49 -11.04 6.45
N PHE A 85 -12.01 -10.05 7.20
CA PHE A 85 -10.84 -10.14 8.06
C PHE A 85 -11.19 -10.12 9.55
N GLY A 86 -12.46 -10.36 9.89
CA GLY A 86 -12.95 -10.31 11.27
C GLY A 86 -12.90 -8.89 11.83
N THR A 87 -12.30 -8.72 13.01
CA THR A 87 -12.25 -7.43 13.72
C THR A 87 -11.03 -6.57 13.37
N ALA A 88 -10.07 -7.10 12.61
CA ALA A 88 -8.79 -6.45 12.34
C ALA A 88 -8.44 -6.50 10.84
N PRO A 89 -9.07 -5.65 10.00
CA PRO A 89 -8.72 -5.56 8.60
C PRO A 89 -7.23 -5.17 8.41
N PRO A 90 -6.55 -5.69 7.38
CA PRO A 90 -5.17 -5.34 7.09
C PRO A 90 -4.98 -3.83 6.92
N VAL A 91 -3.97 -3.24 7.58
CA VAL A 91 -3.71 -1.79 7.52
C VAL A 91 -2.43 -1.48 6.77
N ASN A 92 -2.40 -0.35 6.08
CA ASN A 92 -1.19 0.18 5.48
C ASN A 92 -0.46 1.05 6.51
N ARG A 93 0.79 0.72 6.82
CA ARG A 93 1.61 1.47 7.80
C ARG A 93 2.46 2.55 7.16
N LEU A 94 2.43 2.67 5.84
CA LEU A 94 3.20 3.65 5.09
C LEU A 94 2.39 4.90 4.77
N THR A 95 1.06 4.86 4.89
CA THR A 95 0.19 6.00 4.60
C THR A 95 -0.21 6.75 5.87
N PRO A 96 -0.59 8.05 5.75
CA PRO A 96 -1.08 8.82 6.89
C PRO A 96 -2.32 8.17 7.55
N ALA A 97 -2.47 8.39 8.86
CA ALA A 97 -3.68 7.99 9.55
C ALA A 97 -4.90 8.75 9.00
N GLY A 98 -6.01 8.04 8.80
CA GLY A 98 -7.28 8.59 8.33
C GLY A 98 -7.52 8.50 6.82
N CYS A 99 -6.56 8.01 6.03
CA CYS A 99 -6.82 7.65 4.63
C CYS A 99 -7.91 6.57 4.54
N PRO A 100 -8.82 6.63 3.55
CA PRO A 100 -9.74 5.55 3.23
C PRO A 100 -9.00 4.23 3.13
N TRP A 101 -9.66 3.15 3.53
CA TRP A 101 -9.00 1.86 3.61
C TRP A 101 -8.59 1.35 2.22
N ILE A 102 -9.56 1.24 1.32
CA ILE A 102 -9.35 0.70 -0.01
C ILE A 102 -10.20 1.44 -1.04
N GLU A 103 -9.63 1.68 -2.20
CA GLU A 103 -10.31 2.20 -3.38
C GLU A 103 -10.49 1.07 -4.39
N ILE A 104 -11.65 1.04 -5.04
CA ILE A 104 -11.96 0.09 -6.10
C ILE A 104 -11.73 0.78 -7.44
N ALA A 105 -10.91 0.16 -8.29
CA ALA A 105 -10.57 0.69 -9.60
C ALA A 105 -11.83 0.98 -10.43
N THR A 106 -11.90 2.20 -10.97
CA THR A 106 -13.02 2.63 -11.82
C THR A 106 -12.88 2.09 -13.23
N GLY A 107 -13.92 2.23 -14.06
CA GLY A 107 -13.96 1.67 -15.43
C GLY A 107 -12.74 2.04 -16.29
N GLY A 108 -12.25 3.28 -16.19
CA GLY A 108 -11.07 3.75 -16.92
C GLY A 108 -9.74 3.16 -16.44
N GLU A 109 -9.73 2.50 -15.28
CA GLU A 109 -8.52 1.95 -14.64
C GLU A 109 -8.49 0.42 -14.65
N LEU A 110 -9.58 -0.24 -15.06
CA LEU A 110 -9.71 -1.71 -15.01
C LEU A 110 -8.65 -2.45 -15.85
N HIS A 111 -8.08 -1.81 -16.87
CA HIS A 111 -7.01 -2.38 -17.67
C HIS A 111 -5.60 -2.20 -17.05
N ARG A 112 -5.47 -1.40 -15.98
CA ARG A 112 -4.19 -1.07 -15.35
C ARG A 112 -3.81 -2.09 -14.29
N THR A 113 -2.52 -2.34 -14.14
CA THR A 113 -1.95 -3.23 -13.11
C THR A 113 -1.55 -2.50 -11.83
N ASN A 114 -1.58 -1.16 -11.86
CA ASN A 114 -1.23 -0.24 -10.78
C ASN A 114 -2.18 0.99 -10.84
N PRO A 115 -2.43 1.66 -9.71
CA PRO A 115 -3.17 2.92 -9.72
C PRO A 115 -2.36 4.03 -10.42
N ASN A 116 -3.07 5.06 -10.91
CA ASN A 116 -2.45 6.25 -11.54
C ASN A 116 -1.56 7.01 -10.55
N VAL A 117 -2.07 7.15 -9.32
CA VAL A 117 -1.38 7.79 -8.20
C VAL A 117 -0.98 6.70 -7.21
N ARG A 118 0.32 6.51 -7.01
CA ARG A 118 0.89 5.43 -6.18
C ARG A 118 1.31 5.89 -4.77
N VAL A 119 1.17 7.18 -4.49
CA VAL A 119 1.40 7.80 -3.17
C VAL A 119 0.08 8.33 -2.60
N ALA A 120 -0.14 8.13 -1.31
CA ALA A 120 -1.22 8.83 -0.59
C ALA A 120 -0.63 10.08 0.08
N LEU A 121 -0.81 11.24 -0.56
CA LEU A 121 -0.34 12.53 -0.06
C LEU A 121 -1.29 13.11 1.01
N ASP A 122 -2.58 12.79 0.90
CA ASP A 122 -3.64 13.32 1.73
C ASP A 122 -4.55 12.21 2.27
N ARG A 123 -5.57 12.63 3.04
CA ARG A 123 -6.59 11.74 3.59
C ARG A 123 -7.71 11.42 2.60
N ASP A 124 -7.67 11.95 1.39
CA ASP A 124 -8.69 11.65 0.37
C ASP A 124 -8.25 10.45 -0.48
N THR A 125 -6.94 10.20 -0.55
CA THR A 125 -6.36 9.07 -1.26
C THR A 125 -6.39 7.80 -0.40
N ALA A 126 -7.02 6.73 -0.92
CA ALA A 126 -7.09 5.46 -0.19
C ALA A 126 -5.73 4.78 -0.01
N SER A 127 -5.57 4.05 1.09
CA SER A 127 -4.33 3.35 1.46
C SER A 127 -4.02 2.16 0.56
N PHE A 128 -5.05 1.45 0.12
CA PHE A 128 -4.96 0.35 -0.83
C PHE A 128 -5.80 0.67 -2.08
N TRP A 129 -5.45 0.00 -3.17
CA TRP A 129 -6.18 0.03 -4.43
C TRP A 129 -6.43 -1.39 -4.91
N TYR A 130 -7.66 -1.70 -5.30
CA TYR A 130 -8.05 -3.01 -5.80
C TYR A 130 -8.65 -2.90 -7.20
N ASN A 131 -8.12 -3.70 -8.13
CA ASN A 131 -8.68 -3.84 -9.46
C ASN A 131 -9.48 -5.15 -9.59
N PRO A 132 -10.82 -5.10 -9.63
CA PRO A 132 -11.65 -6.29 -9.76
C PRO A 132 -11.54 -6.95 -11.14
N ALA A 133 -11.16 -6.23 -12.20
CA ALA A 133 -11.00 -6.86 -13.52
C ALA A 133 -9.80 -7.81 -13.56
N LEU A 134 -8.77 -7.56 -12.75
CA LEU A 134 -7.53 -8.34 -12.70
C LEU A 134 -7.35 -9.15 -11.41
N GLY A 135 -8.17 -8.88 -10.37
CA GLY A 135 -8.01 -9.50 -9.05
C GLY A 135 -6.72 -9.07 -8.33
N ILE A 136 -6.25 -7.83 -8.57
CA ILE A 136 -4.97 -7.33 -8.06
C ILE A 136 -5.21 -6.29 -6.98
N VAL A 137 -4.53 -6.46 -5.83
CA VAL A 137 -4.44 -5.44 -4.77
C VAL A 137 -3.05 -4.81 -4.76
N ARG A 138 -3.01 -3.48 -4.62
CA ARG A 138 -1.80 -2.67 -4.44
C ARG A 138 -1.91 -1.81 -3.19
N ALA A 139 -0.80 -1.63 -2.47
CA ALA A 139 -0.67 -0.61 -1.44
C ALA A 139 -0.08 0.66 -2.04
N ARG A 140 -0.66 1.81 -1.72
CA ARG A 140 0.00 3.10 -1.94
C ARG A 140 1.07 3.32 -0.87
N VAL A 141 2.04 4.16 -1.13
CA VAL A 141 3.07 4.52 -0.15
C VAL A 141 2.88 5.96 0.33
N GLY A 142 3.45 6.32 1.47
CA GLY A 142 3.44 7.71 1.93
C GLY A 142 4.43 8.58 1.17
N PRO A 143 4.38 9.92 1.37
CA PRO A 143 5.38 10.83 0.82
C PRO A 143 6.78 10.45 1.33
N THR A 144 7.76 10.50 0.44
CA THR A 144 9.18 10.34 0.78
C THR A 144 9.96 11.57 0.32
N ALA A 145 11.27 11.65 0.62
CA ALA A 145 12.06 12.82 0.28
C ALA A 145 12.31 12.99 -1.23
N THR A 146 12.21 11.91 -2.01
CA THR A 146 12.49 11.87 -3.45
C THR A 146 11.57 10.89 -4.16
N ASP A 147 11.27 11.13 -5.44
CA ASP A 147 10.42 10.23 -6.22
C ASP A 147 11.06 8.84 -6.39
N GLU A 148 12.39 8.78 -6.52
CA GLU A 148 13.13 7.52 -6.63
C GLU A 148 12.95 6.65 -5.38
N GLN A 149 12.98 7.26 -4.19
CA GLN A 149 12.72 6.54 -2.94
C GLN A 149 11.27 6.05 -2.85
N ALA A 150 10.31 6.87 -3.29
CA ALA A 150 8.90 6.47 -3.33
C ALA A 150 8.67 5.29 -4.29
N VAL A 151 9.26 5.35 -5.49
CA VAL A 151 9.20 4.28 -6.50
C VAL A 151 9.83 3.00 -5.95
N ALA A 152 11.02 3.09 -5.35
CA ALA A 152 11.69 1.93 -4.77
C ALA A 152 10.87 1.30 -3.63
N LEU A 153 10.29 2.12 -2.75
CA LEU A 153 9.42 1.66 -1.67
C LEU A 153 8.15 0.99 -2.21
N TYR A 154 7.51 1.61 -3.21
CA TYR A 154 6.31 1.08 -3.85
C TYR A 154 6.59 -0.28 -4.53
N ASN A 155 7.66 -0.36 -5.31
CA ASN A 155 8.09 -1.57 -6.00
C ASN A 155 8.35 -2.71 -5.01
N ARG A 156 9.04 -2.41 -3.90
CA ARG A 156 9.33 -3.38 -2.84
C ARG A 156 8.07 -3.91 -2.16
N VAL A 157 7.14 -3.05 -1.78
CA VAL A 157 5.91 -3.44 -1.06
C VAL A 157 4.97 -4.23 -1.97
N ASN A 158 4.87 -3.86 -3.24
CA ASN A 158 3.92 -4.44 -4.18
C ASN A 158 4.52 -5.55 -5.06
N ALA A 159 5.81 -5.85 -4.92
CA ALA A 159 6.56 -6.74 -5.81
C ALA A 159 6.36 -6.38 -7.30
N THR A 160 6.59 -5.11 -7.62
CA THR A 160 6.42 -4.54 -8.97
C THR A 160 7.70 -3.85 -9.44
N ALA A 161 7.72 -3.41 -10.70
CA ALA A 161 8.84 -2.68 -11.31
C ALA A 161 8.31 -1.48 -12.11
N VAL A 162 7.58 -0.58 -11.44
CA VAL A 162 7.15 0.69 -12.06
C VAL A 162 8.32 1.66 -12.15
N ALA A 163 8.30 2.51 -13.18
CA ALA A 163 9.32 3.52 -13.40
C ALA A 163 9.03 4.85 -12.68
N ALA A 164 7.75 5.17 -12.40
CA ALA A 164 7.33 6.46 -11.86
C ALA A 164 6.23 6.32 -10.81
N ILE A 165 6.15 7.29 -9.90
CA ILE A 165 5.19 7.29 -8.79
C ILE A 165 3.81 7.82 -9.18
N VAL A 166 3.78 8.73 -10.15
CA VAL A 166 2.59 9.15 -10.88
C VAL A 166 2.78 8.68 -12.32
N GLU A 167 1.77 8.04 -12.87
CA GLU A 167 1.77 7.76 -14.31
C GLU A 167 1.49 9.05 -15.06
N ALA A 168 2.40 9.45 -15.94
CA ALA A 168 2.14 10.58 -16.82
C ALA A 168 0.85 10.30 -17.61
N PRO A 169 -0.01 11.30 -17.86
CA PRO A 169 -1.03 11.14 -18.89
C PRO A 169 -0.32 10.68 -20.16
N ALA A 170 -0.83 9.64 -20.81
CA ALA A 170 -0.35 9.29 -22.14
C ALA A 170 -0.39 10.58 -22.95
N ASP A 171 0.75 10.98 -23.53
CA ASP A 171 0.83 12.18 -24.37
C ASP A 171 -0.43 12.17 -25.25
N VAL A 172 -1.24 13.21 -25.10
CA VAL A 172 -2.24 13.52 -26.11
C VAL A 172 -1.36 13.90 -27.30
N ASP A 173 -1.04 12.91 -28.13
CA ASP A 173 -0.33 13.09 -29.39
C ASP A 173 -0.88 14.37 -30.00
N ASP A 174 0.01 15.35 -30.16
CA ASP A 174 -0.22 16.56 -30.92
C ASP A 174 -0.79 16.13 -32.28
N ALA A 175 -2.11 16.14 -32.38
CA ALA A 175 -2.81 15.94 -33.63
C ALA A 175 -2.40 17.10 -34.56
N PRO A 176 -2.08 16.82 -35.83
CA PRO A 176 -1.46 17.77 -36.74
C PRO A 176 -2.29 19.03 -36.99
#